data_AF-R1DBC4-F1
#
_entry.id   AF-R1DBC4-F1
#
_cell.length_a   1.000
_cell.length_b   1.000
_cell.length_c   1.000
_cell.angle_alpha   90.00
_cell.angle_beta   90.00
_cell.angle_gamma   90.00
#
_symmetry.space_group_name_H-M   'P 1'
#
loop_
_entity.id
_entity.type
_entity.pdbx_description
1 polymer ?
#
loop_
_entity_poly.entity_id
_entity_poly.type
_entity_poly.pdbx_seq_one_letter_code
_entity_poly.pdbx_strand_id
1 'polypeptide(L)' 'YYSLLSVEPHATPDEIRKAYRKLALRFHPDKNPDAGETFQKISTAYATLSDPQRRQVYDRFGE' A
#
# COMPACT_ATOMS: atom_id res chain seq x y z
N TYR A 1 -7.23 -0.68 1.73
CA TYR A 1 -5.84 -0.37 1.39
C TYR A 1 -5.04 0.33 2.49
N TYR A 2 -5.58 1.32 3.20
CA TYR A 2 -4.83 1.99 4.28
C TYR A 2 -4.31 1.04 5.37
N SER A 3 -5.16 0.11 5.84
CA SER A 3 -4.75 -0.91 6.82
C SER A 3 -3.68 -1.87 6.30
N LEU A 4 -3.69 -2.19 4.99
CA LEU A 4 -2.66 -3.01 4.36
C LEU A 4 -1.29 -2.33 4.37
N LEU A 5 -1.27 -1.01 4.17
CA LEU A 5 -0.06 -0.21 4.31
C LEU A 5 0.25 0.15 5.77
N SER A 6 -0.60 -0.23 6.73
CA SER A 6 -0.50 0.19 8.14
C SER A 6 -0.35 1.71 8.29
N VAL A 7 -1.15 2.46 7.54
CA VAL A 7 -1.23 3.91 7.60
C VAL A 7 -2.66 4.34 7.90
N GLU A 8 -2.82 5.54 8.42
CA GLU A 8 -4.12 6.13 8.65
C GLU A 8 -4.79 6.57 7.34
N PRO A 9 -6.13 6.63 7.27
CA PRO A 9 -6.86 7.07 6.06
C PRO A 9 -6.52 8.50 5.64
N HIS A 10 -6.10 9.34 6.59
CA HIS A 10 -5.65 10.71 6.35
C HIS A 10 -4.14 10.82 6.12
N ALA A 11 -3.43 9.69 5.96
CA ALA A 11 -1.99 9.69 5.74
C ALA A 11 -1.61 10.48 4.49
N THR A 12 -0.50 11.20 4.61
CA THR A 12 0.08 11.97 3.52
C THR A 12 0.72 11.05 2.47
N PRO A 13 0.91 11.51 1.22
CA PRO A 13 1.60 10.71 0.20
C PRO A 13 3.03 10.32 0.61
N ASP A 14 3.73 11.12 1.43
CA ASP A 14 5.04 10.76 1.98
C ASP A 14 4.95 9.58 2.94
N GLU A 15 3.95 9.57 3.83
CA GLU A 15 3.72 8.48 4.79
C GLU A 15 3.35 7.19 4.07
N ILE A 16 2.46 7.25 3.09
CA ILE A 16 2.09 6.11 2.23
C ILE A 16 3.34 5.54 1.55
N ARG A 17 4.21 6.40 1.01
CA ARG A 17 5.47 5.99 0.36
C ARG A 17 6.48 5.41 1.34
N LYS A 18 6.59 5.96 2.55
CA LYS A 18 7.47 5.41 3.62
C LYS A 18 6.98 4.04 4.08
N ALA A 19 5.68 3.90 4.29
CA ALA A 19 5.07 2.66 4.74
C ALA A 19 5.23 1.55 3.69
N TYR A 20 4.95 1.85 2.42
CA TYR A 20 5.21 0.93 1.30
C TYR A 20 6.66 0.45 1.28
N ARG A 21 7.64 1.36 1.41
CA ARG A 21 9.07 0.96 1.44
C ARG A 21 9.40 0.02 2.59
N LYS A 22 8.89 0.29 3.79
CA LYS A 22 9.09 -0.58 4.96
C LYS A 22 8.49 -1.97 4.74
N LEU A 23 7.28 -2.04 4.22
CA LEU A 23 6.58 -3.30 3.95
C LEU A 23 7.20 -4.06 2.78
N ALA A 24 7.61 -3.36 1.73
CA ALA A 24 8.28 -3.96 0.57
C ALA A 24 9.61 -4.62 0.96
N LEU A 25 10.38 -4.03 1.88
CA LEU A 25 11.59 -4.66 2.42
C LEU A 25 11.28 -5.87 3.30
N ARG A 26 10.19 -5.82 4.08
CA ARG A 26 9.77 -6.90 4.97
C ARG A 26 9.23 -8.11 4.22
N PHE A 27 8.44 -7.87 3.18
CA PHE A 27 7.75 -8.89 2.37
C PHE A 27 8.39 -9.07 0.99
N HIS A 28 9.65 -8.65 0.81
CA HIS A 28 10.31 -8.74 -0.49
C HIS A 28 10.37 -10.22 -0.93
N PRO A 29 9.99 -10.55 -2.17
CA PRO A 29 9.94 -11.94 -2.65
C PRO A 29 11.31 -12.63 -2.63
N ASP A 30 12.40 -11.87 -2.74
CA ASP A 30 13.78 -12.36 -2.60
C ASP A 30 14.07 -12.98 -1.23
N LYS A 31 13.51 -12.40 -0.15
CA LYS A 31 13.72 -12.87 1.23
C LYS A 31 12.59 -13.77 1.72
N ASN A 32 11.40 -13.62 1.16
CA ASN A 32 10.20 -14.36 1.54
C ASN A 32 9.42 -14.77 0.27
N PRO A 33 9.82 -15.86 -0.40
CA PRO A 33 9.16 -16.32 -1.63
C PRO A 33 7.68 -16.67 -1.44
N ASP A 34 7.28 -17.05 -0.22
CA ASP A 34 5.88 -17.35 0.14
C ASP A 34 5.03 -16.08 0.39
N ALA A 35 5.68 -14.92 0.58
CA ALA A 35 5.00 -13.65 0.83
C ALA A 35 4.54 -12.92 -0.45
N GLY A 36 4.60 -13.58 -1.61
CA GLY A 36 4.25 -12.99 -2.90
C GLY A 36 2.83 -12.41 -2.93
N GLU A 37 1.86 -13.12 -2.34
CA GLU A 37 0.47 -12.64 -2.28
C GLU A 37 0.34 -11.37 -1.40
N THR A 38 1.05 -11.34 -0.27
CA THR A 38 1.09 -10.16 0.62
C THR A 38 1.75 -8.98 -0.08
N PHE A 39 2.87 -9.22 -0.77
CA PHE A 39 3.59 -8.18 -1.52
C PHE A 39 2.74 -7.62 -2.66
N GLN A 40 1.98 -8.47 -3.34
CA GLN A 40 1.05 -8.05 -4.38
C GLN A 40 -0.07 -7.18 -3.81
N LYS A 41 -0.68 -7.57 -2.68
CA LYS A 41 -1.67 -6.75 -1.95
C LYS A 41 -1.11 -5.38 -1.54
N ILE A 42 0.12 -5.34 -1.02
CA ILE A 42 0.83 -4.10 -0.66
C ILE A 42 1.08 -3.20 -1.88
N SER A 43 1.51 -3.79 -3.00
CA SER A 43 1.75 -3.04 -4.24
C SER A 43 0.47 -2.48 -4.84
N THR A 44 -0.63 -3.25 -4.85
CA THR A 44 -1.94 -2.77 -5.27
C THR A 44 -2.43 -1.63 -4.38
N ALA A 45 -2.30 -1.78 -3.05
CA ALA A 45 -2.65 -0.73 -2.10
C ALA A 45 -1.88 0.56 -2.37
N TYR A 46 -0.57 0.46 -2.59
CA TYR A 46 0.26 1.61 -2.91
C TYR A 46 -0.14 2.25 -4.25
N ALA A 47 -0.33 1.47 -5.31
CA ALA A 47 -0.69 1.99 -6.63
C ALA A 47 -2.03 2.74 -6.65
N THR A 48 -2.98 2.35 -5.79
CA THR A 48 -4.26 3.04 -5.62
C THR A 48 -4.12 4.29 -4.76
N LEU A 49 -3.39 4.21 -3.64
CA LEU A 49 -3.29 5.31 -2.66
C LEU A 49 -2.23 6.37 -3.02
N SER A 50 -1.24 6.03 -3.85
CA SER A 50 -0.22 6.96 -4.32
C SER A 50 -0.72 7.90 -5.40
N ASP A 51 -1.74 7.47 -6.16
CA ASP A 51 -2.34 8.28 -7.21
C ASP A 51 -3.54 9.07 -6.64
N PRO A 52 -3.54 10.40 -6.72
CA PRO A 52 -4.58 11.21 -6.09
C PRO A 52 -5.97 11.01 -6.71
N GLN A 53 -6.06 10.70 -8.02
CA GLN A 53 -7.35 10.41 -8.66
C GLN A 53 -7.88 9.06 -8.20
N ARG A 54 -7.04 8.02 -8.23
CA ARG A 54 -7.43 6.67 -7.77
C ARG A 54 -7.74 6.64 -6.28
N ARG A 55 -6.99 7.39 -5.48
CA ARG A 55 -7.25 7.58 -4.06
C ARG A 55 -8.60 8.25 -3.83
N GLN A 56 -8.91 9.33 -4.55
CA GLN A 56 -10.23 9.97 -4.45
C GLN A 56 -11.37 9.03 -4.82
N VAL A 57 -11.21 8.22 -5.87
CA VAL A 57 -12.19 7.20 -6.24
C VAL A 57 -12.32 6.17 -5.12
N TYR A 58 -11.20 5.67 -4.60
CA TYR A 58 -11.17 4.72 -3.49
C TYR A 58 -11.84 5.27 -2.22
N ASP A 59 -11.55 6.50 -1.84
CA ASP A 59 -12.14 7.17 -0.68
C ASP A 59 -13.63 7.46 -0.86
N ARG A 60 -14.06 7.74 -2.11
CA ARG A 60 -15.46 8.09 -2.42
C ARG A 60 -16.38 6.88 -2.56
N PHE A 61 -15.88 5.80 -3.16
CA PHE A 61 -16.69 4.63 -3.46
C PHE A 61 -16.49 3.49 -2.45
N GLY A 62 -15.45 3.55 -1.63
CA GLY A 62 -15.07 2.44 -0.75
C GLY A 62 -14.69 1.19 -1.56
N GLU A 63 -14.04 0.23 -0.91
CA GLU A 63 -14.07 -1.16 -1.40
C GLU A 63 -15.28 -1.86 -0.81
#